data_AF-A0A392TF67-F1
#
_entry.id   AF-A0A392TF67-F1
#
_cell.length_a   1.000
_cell.length_b   1.000
_cell.length_c   1.000
_cell.angle_alpha   90.00
_cell.angle_beta   90.00
_cell.angle_gamma   90.00
#
_symmetry.space_group_name_H-M   'P 1'
#
loop_
_entity.id
_entity.type
_entity.pdbx_description
1 polymer ?
#
loop_
_entity_poly.entity_id
_entity_poly.type
_entity_poly.pdbx_seq_one_letter_code
_entity_poly.pdbx_strand_id
1 'polypeptide(L)'
;EKYPPAVADTEKAIILGMTPATREAQLVRDTAAVMRLLETALVLNNEETCPTAELKKLQVKNEKLKGELVKVENAFSDYRHKHEVQVGLIT
;
A
#
# COMPACT_ATOMS: atom_id res chain seq x y z
N GLU A 1 0.67 -20.80 -34.60
CA GLU A 1 0.60 -20.90 -33.13
C GLU A 1 0.89 -22.34 -32.74
N LYS A 2 1.84 -22.59 -31.83
CA LYS A 2 2.34 -23.96 -31.55
C LYS A 2 1.37 -24.81 -30.71
N TYR A 3 0.44 -24.15 -30.00
CA TYR A 3 -0.63 -24.80 -29.25
C TYR A 3 -1.89 -23.93 -29.38
N PRO A 4 -2.80 -24.22 -30.32
CA PRO A 4 -4.03 -23.47 -30.42
C PRO A 4 -4.86 -23.64 -29.14
N PRO A 5 -5.63 -22.62 -28.72
CA PRO A 5 -6.53 -22.75 -27.57
C PRO A 5 -7.47 -23.95 -27.76
N ALA A 6 -7.33 -24.96 -26.90
CA ALA A 6 -8.20 -26.12 -26.91
C ALA A 6 -9.44 -25.81 -26.07
N VAL A 7 -10.59 -25.72 -26.72
CA VAL A 7 -11.90 -25.56 -26.05
C VAL A 7 -12.48 -26.95 -25.84
N ALA A 8 -12.91 -27.27 -24.61
CA ALA A 8 -13.50 -28.56 -24.31
C ALA A 8 -14.80 -28.76 -25.10
N ASP A 9 -15.09 -29.99 -25.53
CA ASP A 9 -16.28 -30.24 -26.37
C ASP A 9 -17.59 -29.91 -25.64
N THR A 10 -17.59 -30.01 -24.31
CA THR A 10 -18.70 -29.55 -23.45
C THR A 10 -18.92 -28.05 -23.55
N GLU A 11 -17.86 -27.24 -23.54
CA GLU A 11 -17.95 -25.78 -23.66
C GLU A 11 -18.41 -25.39 -25.06
N LYS A 12 -17.92 -26.08 -26.10
CA LYS A 12 -18.40 -25.90 -27.49
C LYS A 12 -19.88 -26.20 -27.61
N ALA A 13 -20.35 -27.31 -27.04
CA ALA A 13 -21.76 -27.71 -27.10
C ALA A 13 -22.67 -26.69 -26.39
N ILE A 14 -22.24 -26.14 -25.25
CA ILE A 14 -22.96 -25.09 -24.54
C ILE A 14 -23.07 -23.84 -25.41
N ILE A 15 -21.95 -23.37 -25.97
CA ILE A 15 -21.93 -22.16 -26.80
C ILE A 15 -22.80 -22.35 -28.04
N LEU A 16 -22.62 -23.45 -28.79
CA LEU A 16 -23.37 -23.73 -30.02
C LEU A 16 -24.85 -24.03 -29.77
N GLY A 17 -25.21 -24.52 -28.58
CA GLY A 17 -26.60 -24.76 -28.16
C GLY A 17 -27.37 -23.50 -27.72
N MET A 18 -26.68 -22.37 -27.49
CA MET A 18 -27.32 -21.10 -27.13
C MET A 18 -27.80 -20.34 -28.37
N THR A 19 -28.97 -19.70 -28.25
CA THR A 19 -29.40 -18.74 -29.26
C THR A 19 -28.49 -17.50 -29.26
N PRO A 20 -28.39 -16.77 -30.39
CA PRO A 20 -27.61 -15.53 -30.45
C PRO A 20 -27.98 -14.51 -29.38
N ALA A 21 -29.29 -14.32 -29.12
CA ALA A 21 -29.77 -13.39 -28.11
C ALA A 21 -29.39 -13.81 -26.67
N THR A 22 -29.45 -15.11 -26.37
CA THR A 22 -29.01 -15.63 -25.07
C THR A 22 -27.51 -15.43 -24.88
N ARG A 23 -26.72 -15.63 -25.94
CA ARG A 23 -25.27 -15.43 -25.92
C ARG A 23 -24.91 -13.96 -25.69
N GLU A 24 -25.55 -13.04 -26.40
CA GLU A 24 -25.36 -11.60 -26.22
C GLU A 24 -25.65 -11.17 -24.78
N ALA A 25 -26.78 -11.60 -24.23
CA ALA A 25 -27.15 -11.30 -22.84
C ALA A 25 -26.14 -11.87 -21.84
N GLN A 26 -25.58 -13.06 -22.11
CA GLN A 26 -24.54 -13.64 -21.26
C GLN A 26 -23.23 -12.86 -21.34
N LEU A 27 -22.78 -12.48 -22.54
CA LEU A 27 -21.57 -11.68 -22.73
C LEU A 27 -21.65 -10.33 -22.02
N VAL A 28 -22.81 -9.67 -22.04
CA VAL A 28 -23.02 -8.42 -21.29
C VAL A 28 -22.90 -8.65 -19.78
N ARG A 29 -23.49 -9.73 -19.25
CA ARG A 29 -23.38 -10.09 -17.83
C ARG A 29 -21.96 -10.40 -17.42
N ASP A 30 -21.24 -11.18 -18.24
CA ASP A 30 -19.86 -11.56 -17.97
C ASP A 30 -18.94 -10.34 -18.02
N THR A 31 -19.13 -9.46 -19.00
CA THR A 31 -18.39 -8.19 -19.10
C THR A 31 -18.62 -7.34 -17.86
N ALA A 32 -19.88 -7.18 -17.42
CA ALA A 32 -20.20 -6.46 -16.19
C ALA A 32 -19.61 -7.12 -14.94
N ALA A 33 -19.58 -8.45 -14.88
CA ALA A 33 -18.96 -9.20 -13.80
C ALA A 33 -17.43 -8.97 -13.75
N VAL A 34 -16.76 -9.01 -14.90
CA VAL A 34 -15.32 -8.73 -15.01
C VAL A 34 -14.99 -7.29 -14.64
N MET A 35 -15.80 -6.31 -15.08
CA MET A 35 -15.61 -4.91 -14.69
C MET A 35 -15.72 -4.72 -13.17
N ARG A 36 -16.72 -5.35 -12.52
CA ARG A 36 -16.86 -5.31 -11.06
C ARG A 36 -15.72 -6.02 -10.34
N LEU A 37 -15.25 -7.15 -10.87
CA LEU A 37 -14.10 -7.87 -10.31
C LEU A 37 -12.84 -6.99 -10.39
N LEU A 38 -12.64 -6.29 -11.51
CA LEU A 38 -11.53 -5.38 -11.72
C LEU A 38 -11.60 -4.18 -10.76
N GLU A 39 -12.75 -3.53 -10.63
CA GLU A 39 -12.94 -2.43 -9.66
C GLU A 39 -12.68 -2.91 -8.22
N THR A 40 -13.22 -4.08 -7.87
CA THR A 40 -12.99 -4.70 -6.56
C THR A 40 -11.52 -5.00 -6.34
N ALA A 41 -10.82 -5.56 -7.34
CA ALA A 41 -9.39 -5.80 -7.26
C ALA A 41 -8.59 -4.49 -7.15
N LEU A 42 -8.97 -3.43 -7.86
CA LEU A 42 -8.31 -2.13 -7.77
C LEU A 42 -8.49 -1.48 -6.38
N VAL A 43 -9.67 -1.64 -5.78
CA VAL A 43 -9.96 -1.15 -4.42
C VAL A 43 -9.28 -2.02 -3.37
N LEU A 44 -9.30 -3.34 -3.50
CA LEU A 44 -8.68 -4.27 -2.54
C LEU A 44 -7.16 -4.34 -2.67
N ASN A 45 -6.62 -4.04 -3.85
CA ASN A 45 -5.20 -3.83 -4.10
C ASN A 45 -4.76 -2.41 -3.74
N ASN A 46 -5.62 -1.59 -3.14
CA ASN A 46 -5.13 -0.55 -2.25
C ASN A 46 -4.57 -1.28 -1.03
N GLU A 47 -3.30 -1.67 -1.13
CA GLU A 47 -2.50 -2.04 0.04
C GLU A 47 -2.73 -0.92 1.05
N GLU A 48 -3.12 -1.30 2.26
CA GLU A 48 -3.48 -0.36 3.30
C GLU A 48 -2.26 0.50 3.66
N THR A 49 -2.11 1.58 2.92
CA THR A 49 -1.99 2.85 3.56
C THR A 49 -2.68 3.94 2.79
N CYS A 50 -3.76 4.46 3.37
CA CYS A 50 -4.12 5.84 3.12
C CYS A 50 -2.85 6.67 3.44
N PRO A 51 -2.18 7.28 2.44
CA PRO A 51 -0.87 7.88 2.63
C PRO A 51 -0.90 8.96 3.72
N THR A 52 -2.06 9.58 3.91
CA THR A 52 -2.31 10.56 4.97
C THR A 52 -2.18 9.98 6.38
N ALA A 53 -2.58 8.73 6.62
CA ALA A 53 -2.54 8.12 7.94
C ALA A 53 -1.11 7.74 8.35
N GLU A 54 -0.34 7.13 7.43
CA GLU A 54 1.09 6.88 7.68
C GLU A 54 1.88 8.17 7.80
N LEU A 55 1.59 9.17 6.96
CA LEU A 55 2.26 10.45 7.02
C LEU A 55 2.01 11.14 8.37
N LYS A 56 0.78 11.10 8.89
CA LYS A 56 0.49 11.58 10.26
C LYS A 56 1.25 10.79 11.32
N LYS A 57 1.31 9.46 11.22
CA LYS A 57 2.05 8.61 12.16
C LYS A 57 3.55 8.92 12.16
N LEU A 58 4.13 9.15 10.97
CA LEU A 58 5.52 9.53 10.80
C LEU A 58 5.79 10.94 11.32
N GLN A 59 4.90 11.89 11.08
CA GLN A 59 5.01 13.25 11.63
C GLN A 59 5.05 13.24 13.16
N VAL A 60 4.14 12.50 13.80
CA VAL A 60 4.13 12.38 15.27
C VAL A 60 5.42 11.78 15.80
N LYS A 61 5.94 10.72 15.15
CA LYS A 61 7.24 10.13 15.52
C LYS A 61 8.39 11.12 15.36
N ASN A 62 8.39 11.90 14.28
CA ASN A 62 9.44 12.87 13.99
C ASN A 62 9.47 14.00 15.04
N GLU A 63 8.30 14.56 15.39
CA GLU A 63 8.21 15.58 16.44
C GLU A 63 8.65 15.06 17.81
N LYS A 64 8.32 13.81 18.14
CA LYS A 64 8.83 13.18 19.36
C LYS A 64 10.36 13.09 19.37
N LEU A 65 10.95 12.61 18.28
CA LEU A 65 12.39 12.45 18.15
C LEU A 65 13.13 13.79 18.19
N LYS A 66 12.57 14.85 17.57
CA LYS A 66 13.11 16.21 17.70
C LYS A 66 13.13 16.67 19.15
N GLY A 67 12.06 16.41 19.90
CA GLY A 67 12.02 16.74 21.33
C GLY A 67 13.06 15.98 22.16
N GLU A 68 13.31 14.71 21.84
CA GLU A 68 14.36 13.91 22.48
C GLU A 68 15.76 14.42 22.12
N LEU A 69 15.99 14.80 20.86
CA LEU A 69 17.25 15.36 20.39
C LEU A 69 17.61 16.63 21.18
N VAL A 70 16.69 17.59 21.29
CA VAL A 70 16.92 18.84 22.02
C VAL A 70 17.25 18.58 23.50
N LYS A 71 16.58 17.62 24.13
CA LYS A 71 16.90 17.23 25.53
C LYS A 71 18.32 16.72 25.66
N VAL A 72 18.76 15.87 24.73
CA VAL A 72 20.11 15.30 24.73
C VAL A 72 21.16 16.37 24.42
N GLU A 73 20.91 17.26 23.47
CA GLU A 73 21.80 18.38 23.13
C GLU A 73 22.00 19.33 24.32
N ASN A 74 20.92 19.65 25.04
CA ASN A 74 20.99 20.48 26.24
C ASN A 74 21.78 19.79 27.36
N ALA A 75 21.51 18.50 27.61
CA ALA A 75 22.24 17.73 28.62
C ALA A 75 23.73 17.62 28.28
N PHE A 76 24.06 17.42 27.01
CA PHE A 76 25.43 17.36 26.54
C PHE A 76 26.15 18.70 26.70
N SER A 77 25.47 19.81 26.41
CA SER A 77 26.02 21.16 26.55
C SER A 77 26.28 21.52 28.02
N ASP A 78 25.34 21.19 28.91
CA ASP A 78 25.50 21.36 30.36
C ASP A 78 26.68 20.53 30.90
N TYR A 79 26.77 19.26 30.50
CA TYR A 79 27.88 18.40 30.88
C TYR A 79 29.23 18.94 30.40
N ARG A 80 29.31 19.36 29.13
CA ARG A 80 30.52 19.95 28.56
C ARG A 80 30.94 21.19 29.35
N HIS A 81 30.02 22.11 29.62
CA HIS A 81 30.32 23.33 30.36
C HIS A 81 30.83 23.03 31.78
N LYS A 82 30.18 22.12 32.50
CA LYS A 82 30.63 21.68 33.83
C LYS A 82 32.04 21.09 33.79
N HIS A 83 32.33 20.26 32.78
CA HIS A 83 33.65 19.68 32.59
C HIS A 83 34.71 20.76 32.31
N GLU A 84 34.42 21.74 31.45
CA GLU A 84 35.32 22.87 31.17
C GLU A 84 35.64 23.68 32.43
N VAL A 85 34.62 24.00 33.24
CA VAL A 85 34.82 24.69 34.52
C VAL A 85 35.66 23.87 35.48
N GLN A 86 35.39 22.56 35.60
CA GLN A 86 36.16 21.68 36.47
C GLN A 86 37.63 21.61 36.05
N VAL A 87 37.91 21.43 34.76
CA VAL A 87 39.28 21.41 34.24
C VAL A 87 39.96 22.76 34.46
N GLY A 88 39.29 23.87 34.17
CA GLY A 88 39.83 25.22 34.38
C GLY A 88 40.07 25.60 35.83
N LEU A 89 39.41 24.95 36.80
CA LEU A 89 39.66 25.13 38.23
C LEU A 89 40.83 24.29 38.76
N ILE A 90 41.17 23.18 38.08
CA ILE A 90 42.23 22.24 38.47
C ILE A 90 43.59 22.65 37.87
N THR A 91 43.57 23.50 36.84
CA THR A 91 44.77 23.97 36.12
C THR A 91 45.19 25.34 36.59
#